data_AF-A0A933XMW4-F1
#
_entry.id   AF-A0A933XMW4-F1
#
_cell.length_a   1.000
_cell.length_b   1.000
_cell.length_c   1.000
_cell.angle_alpha   90.00
_cell.angle_beta   90.00
_cell.angle_gamma   90.00
#
_symmetry.space_group_name_H-M   'P 1'
#
loop_
_entity.id
_entity.type
_entity.pdbx_description
1 polymer ?
#
loop_
_entity_poly.entity_id
_entity_poly.type
_entity_poly.pdbx_seq_one_letter_code
_entity_poly.pdbx_strand_id
1 'polypeptide(L)'
;EGLLEFLLACNRPALLPQGGFERLHDIADMQYDFFGEPRPCVTQEEVVALSIPKGSLTVEERLEIESHVTHTYRFLSTIPWSKTLKNIPIIAYGHHETLDGRGYPRKASGETILVQTRMMTICDIYDALTASDRPYKKAVAAGQALDILHDAAQSGKLDADLLKVFVEANVYSRIRPSR
;
A
#
# COMPACT_ATOMS: atom_id res chain seq x y z
N GLU A 1 12.83 20.84 -23.03
CA GLU A 1 11.70 20.81 -22.09
C GLU A 1 11.91 21.85 -21.01
N GLY A 2 10.92 22.72 -20.82
CA GLY A 2 10.98 23.80 -19.83
C GLY A 2 10.98 23.27 -18.39
N LEU A 3 11.46 24.10 -17.45
CA LEU A 3 11.52 23.76 -16.02
C LEU A 3 10.15 23.35 -15.46
N LEU A 4 9.09 24.11 -15.78
CA LEU A 4 7.74 23.81 -15.34
C LEU A 4 7.20 22.49 -15.92
N GLU A 5 7.46 22.21 -17.19
CA GLU A 5 7.03 20.96 -17.84
C GLU A 5 7.66 19.74 -17.17
N PHE A 6 8.95 19.85 -16.82
CA PHE A 6 9.67 18.81 -16.09
C PHE A 6 9.07 18.57 -14.69
N LEU A 7 8.83 19.63 -13.91
CA LEU A 7 8.22 19.51 -12.57
C LEU A 7 6.81 18.92 -12.64
N LEU A 8 6.00 19.33 -13.61
CA LEU A 8 4.66 18.77 -13.84
C LEU A 8 4.70 17.30 -14.28
N ALA A 9 5.76 16.86 -14.93
CA ALA A 9 5.96 15.45 -15.27
C ALA A 9 6.35 14.63 -14.01
N CYS A 10 7.22 15.16 -13.16
CA CYS A 10 7.57 14.57 -11.85
C CYS A 10 6.36 14.47 -10.92
N ASN A 11 5.47 15.46 -10.95
CA ASN A 11 4.25 15.50 -10.13
C ASN A 11 3.08 14.65 -10.67
N ARG A 12 3.37 13.62 -11.47
CA ARG A 12 2.36 12.65 -11.90
C ARG A 12 2.67 11.30 -11.25
N PRO A 13 1.67 10.62 -10.67
CA PRO A 13 1.83 9.27 -10.14
C PRO A 13 1.97 8.25 -11.29
N ALA A 14 3.10 8.29 -11.99
CA ALA A 14 3.52 7.34 -13.00
C ALA A 14 4.89 6.78 -12.61
N LEU A 15 5.25 5.62 -13.17
CA LEU A 15 6.64 5.14 -13.12
C LEU A 15 7.51 6.18 -13.81
N LEU A 16 8.18 7.03 -13.04
CA LEU A 16 9.18 7.94 -13.61
C LEU A 16 10.26 7.07 -14.27
N PRO A 17 10.70 7.41 -15.50
CA PRO A 17 11.86 6.77 -16.08
C PRO A 17 13.02 6.83 -15.09
N GLN A 18 13.71 5.70 -14.91
CA GLN A 18 14.90 5.66 -14.05
C GLN A 18 15.92 6.68 -14.55
N GLY A 19 16.23 7.68 -13.73
CA GLY A 19 17.14 8.77 -14.06
C GLY A 19 16.41 10.08 -14.36
N GLY A 20 16.65 11.09 -13.52
CA GLY A 20 16.01 12.41 -13.59
C GLY A 20 16.11 13.21 -12.29
N PHE A 21 16.44 12.56 -11.17
CA PHE A 21 16.49 13.20 -9.85
C PHE A 21 17.63 14.22 -9.70
N GLU A 22 18.73 14.08 -10.44
CA GLU A 22 19.83 15.06 -10.45
C GLU A 22 19.33 16.46 -10.87
N ARG A 23 18.44 16.51 -11.87
CA ARG A 23 17.84 17.76 -12.34
C ARG A 23 16.90 18.40 -11.30
N LEU A 24 16.27 17.62 -10.42
CA LEU A 24 15.47 18.18 -9.31
C LEU A 24 16.36 18.88 -8.28
N HIS A 25 17.56 18.33 -8.00
CA HIS A 25 18.54 18.98 -7.15
C HIS A 25 19.06 20.28 -7.76
N ASP A 26 19.40 20.28 -9.06
CA ASP A 26 19.80 21.50 -9.75
C ASP A 26 18.72 22.60 -9.71
N ILE A 27 17.44 22.21 -9.82
CA ILE A 27 16.30 23.13 -9.73
C ILE A 27 16.10 23.64 -8.30
N ALA A 28 16.37 22.82 -7.28
CA ALA A 28 16.27 23.21 -5.88
C ALA A 28 17.33 24.26 -5.49
N ASP A 29 18.50 24.23 -6.14
CA ASP A 29 19.54 25.24 -6.00
C ASP A 29 19.19 26.57 -6.70
N MET A 30 18.22 26.57 -7.62
CA MET A 30 17.71 27.79 -8.21
C MET A 30 16.86 28.56 -7.20
N GLN A 31 17.01 29.88 -7.19
CA GLN A 31 16.24 30.77 -6.34
C GLN A 31 15.49 31.80 -7.18
N TYR A 32 14.35 32.25 -6.65
CA TYR A 32 13.62 33.39 -7.16
C TYR A 32 13.45 34.44 -6.05
N ASP A 33 13.35 35.71 -6.44
CA ASP A 33 13.08 36.78 -5.51
C ASP A 33 11.58 36.85 -5.19
N PHE A 34 11.25 36.71 -3.91
CA PHE A 34 9.91 36.89 -3.40
C PHE A 34 9.89 38.12 -2.49
N PHE A 35 9.68 39.31 -3.08
CA PHE A 35 9.65 40.59 -2.38
C PHE A 35 10.96 40.90 -1.62
N GLY A 36 12.11 40.70 -2.26
CA GLY A 36 13.41 40.91 -1.63
C GLY A 36 13.89 39.74 -0.75
N GLU A 37 13.09 38.69 -0.61
CA GLU A 37 13.50 37.45 0.05
C GLU A 37 13.80 36.38 -0.99
N PRO A 38 15.06 35.91 -1.12
CA PRO A 38 15.37 34.80 -1.99
C PRO A 38 14.71 33.52 -1.46
N ARG A 39 13.97 32.82 -2.32
CA ARG A 39 13.33 31.54 -2.03
C ARG A 39 13.75 30.49 -3.04
N PRO A 40 13.94 29.22 -2.62
CA PRO A 40 14.23 28.16 -3.57
C PRO A 40 13.03 27.95 -4.51
N CYS A 41 13.31 27.64 -5.76
CA CYS A 41 12.27 27.31 -6.75
C CYS A 41 11.50 26.04 -6.38
N VAL A 42 12.17 25.11 -5.69
CA VAL A 42 11.62 23.87 -5.14
C VAL A 42 12.30 23.62 -3.80
N THR A 43 11.52 23.37 -2.75
CA THR A 43 12.02 23.07 -1.41
C THR A 43 12.59 21.66 -1.32
N GLN A 44 13.41 21.39 -0.29
CA GLN A 44 13.96 20.04 -0.09
C GLN A 44 12.87 18.99 0.16
N GLU A 45 11.77 19.36 0.81
CA GLU A 45 10.61 18.49 1.02
C GLU A 45 9.92 18.16 -0.32
N GLU A 46 9.75 19.15 -1.20
CA GLU A 46 9.20 18.95 -2.55
C GLU A 46 10.13 18.12 -3.43
N VAL A 47 11.46 18.26 -3.31
CA VAL A 47 12.41 17.36 -4.01
C VAL A 47 12.18 15.92 -3.59
N VAL A 48 12.00 15.63 -2.30
CA VAL A 48 11.71 14.28 -1.81
C VAL A 48 10.39 13.77 -2.40
N ALA A 49 9.33 14.56 -2.38
CA ALA A 49 8.03 14.18 -2.91
C ALA A 49 8.05 13.96 -4.44
N LEU A 50 8.71 14.85 -5.19
CA LEU A 50 8.83 14.76 -6.64
C LEU A 50 9.80 13.65 -7.09
N SER A 51 10.60 13.11 -6.17
CA SER A 51 11.53 12.02 -6.42
C SER A 51 10.95 10.62 -6.16
N ILE A 52 9.65 10.50 -5.83
CA ILE A 52 9.01 9.21 -5.55
C ILE A 52 8.91 8.38 -6.85
N PRO A 53 9.57 7.22 -6.94
CA PRO A 53 9.61 6.43 -8.19
C PRO A 53 8.31 5.66 -8.44
N LYS A 54 7.55 5.34 -7.38
CA LYS A 54 6.30 4.57 -7.47
C LYS A 54 5.34 4.96 -6.35
N GLY A 55 4.12 5.31 -6.73
CA GLY A 55 3.09 5.78 -5.81
C GLY A 55 3.20 7.29 -5.61
N SER A 56 2.64 7.78 -4.50
CA SER A 56 2.51 9.22 -4.21
C SER A 56 2.82 9.56 -2.76
N LEU A 57 3.43 8.63 -2.02
CA LEU A 57 3.70 8.77 -0.60
C LEU A 57 5.19 8.85 -0.37
N THR A 58 5.63 9.82 0.42
CA THR A 58 6.97 9.83 0.99
C THR A 58 7.17 8.61 1.91
N VAL A 59 8.39 8.40 2.38
CA VAL A 59 8.68 7.32 3.33
C VAL A 59 7.94 7.57 4.64
N GLU A 60 7.91 8.82 5.10
CA GLU A 60 7.25 9.25 6.32
C GLU A 60 5.74 9.07 6.24
N GLU A 61 5.12 9.51 5.13
CA GLU A 61 3.68 9.33 4.89
C GLU A 61 3.31 7.85 4.78
N ARG A 62 4.16 7.04 4.13
CA ARG A 62 3.97 5.58 4.06
C ARG A 62 3.99 4.97 5.46
N LEU A 63 4.97 5.32 6.29
CA LEU A 63 5.07 4.81 7.65
C LEU A 63 3.85 5.21 8.50
N GLU A 64 3.35 6.42 8.34
CA GLU A 64 2.14 6.87 9.04
C GLU A 64 0.91 6.05 8.60
N ILE A 65 0.74 5.81 7.29
CA ILE A 65 -0.35 4.95 6.81
C ILE A 65 -0.17 3.53 7.34
N GLU A 66 1.02 2.94 7.25
CA GLU A 66 1.30 1.60 7.77
C GLU A 66 1.04 1.49 9.29
N SER A 67 1.10 2.59 10.05
CA SER A 67 0.82 2.61 11.48
C SER A 67 -0.61 2.17 11.85
N HIS A 68 -1.56 2.23 10.90
CA HIS A 68 -2.96 1.92 11.17
C HIS A 68 -3.16 0.51 11.75
N VAL A 69 -2.41 -0.49 11.30
CA VAL A 69 -2.50 -1.85 11.86
C VAL A 69 -2.10 -1.90 13.33
N THR A 70 -1.11 -1.08 13.71
CA THR A 70 -0.62 -0.96 15.09
C THR A 70 -1.65 -0.24 15.96
N HIS A 71 -2.25 0.83 15.45
CA HIS A 71 -3.36 1.52 16.12
C HIS A 71 -4.56 0.60 16.30
N THR A 72 -4.96 -0.15 15.26
CA THR A 72 -6.02 -1.17 15.33
C THR A 72 -5.70 -2.24 16.37
N TYR A 73 -4.48 -2.78 16.37
CA TYR A 73 -4.06 -3.75 17.39
C TYR A 73 -4.20 -3.19 18.81
N ARG A 74 -3.66 -2.00 19.07
CA ARG A 74 -3.74 -1.35 20.39
C ARG A 74 -5.19 -1.16 20.84
N PHE A 75 -6.06 -0.69 19.94
CA PHE A 75 -7.48 -0.54 20.22
C PHE A 75 -8.13 -1.90 20.54
N LEU A 76 -7.99 -2.89 19.66
CA LEU A 76 -8.61 -4.20 19.84
C LEU A 76 -8.06 -4.95 21.07
N SER A 77 -6.80 -4.72 21.45
CA SER A 77 -6.19 -5.31 22.66
C SER A 77 -6.81 -4.82 23.97
N THR A 78 -7.54 -3.71 23.95
CA THR A 78 -8.24 -3.19 25.14
C THR A 78 -9.58 -3.87 25.39
N ILE A 79 -10.11 -4.60 24.40
CA ILE A 79 -11.41 -5.26 24.47
C ILE A 79 -11.25 -6.61 25.20
N PRO A 80 -12.11 -6.92 26.20
CA PRO A 80 -12.08 -8.21 26.90
C PRO A 80 -12.71 -9.31 26.03
N TRP A 81 -11.94 -9.81 25.07
CA TRP A 81 -12.38 -10.87 24.15
C TRP A 81 -12.69 -12.18 24.88
N SER A 82 -13.71 -12.89 24.37
CA SER A 82 -13.95 -14.28 24.78
C SER A 82 -12.80 -15.19 24.33
N LYS A 83 -12.69 -16.39 24.92
CA LYS A 83 -11.64 -17.37 24.58
C LYS A 83 -11.58 -17.68 23.08
N THR A 84 -12.73 -17.71 22.40
CA THR A 84 -12.83 -18.00 20.96
C THR A 84 -12.35 -16.83 20.08
N LEU A 85 -12.45 -15.59 20.56
CA LEU A 85 -12.12 -14.38 19.80
C LEU A 85 -10.82 -13.71 20.25
N LYS A 86 -10.09 -14.30 21.21
CA LYS A 86 -8.85 -13.74 21.77
C LYS A 86 -7.77 -13.41 20.74
N ASN A 87 -7.80 -14.04 19.56
CA ASN A 87 -6.81 -13.83 18.50
C ASN A 87 -7.18 -12.69 17.54
N ILE A 88 -8.38 -12.10 17.62
CA ILE A 88 -8.82 -11.01 16.72
C ILE A 88 -7.81 -9.86 16.66
N PRO A 89 -7.22 -9.37 17.78
CA PRO A 89 -6.19 -8.34 17.71
C PRO A 89 -4.98 -8.76 16.87
N ILE A 90 -4.47 -9.98 17.06
CA ILE A 90 -3.31 -10.49 16.32
C ILE A 90 -3.63 -10.71 14.84
N ILE A 91 -4.85 -11.16 14.53
CA ILE A 91 -5.32 -11.34 13.16
C ILE A 91 -5.30 -10.00 12.43
N ALA A 92 -5.93 -8.99 13.02
CA ALA A 92 -5.96 -7.64 12.48
C ALA A 92 -4.57 -6.98 12.46
N TYR A 93 -3.69 -7.29 13.41
CA TYR A 93 -2.35 -6.69 13.44
C TYR A 93 -1.48 -7.13 12.26
N GLY A 94 -1.63 -8.39 11.82
CA GLY A 94 -0.77 -8.99 10.81
C GLY A 94 -1.34 -9.05 9.39
N HIS A 95 -2.50 -8.43 9.11
CA HIS A 95 -3.16 -8.65 7.82
C HIS A 95 -2.41 -8.05 6.60
N HIS A 96 -1.41 -7.20 6.84
CA HIS A 96 -0.46 -6.71 5.82
C HIS A 96 0.91 -7.40 5.85
N GLU A 97 1.07 -8.45 6.65
CA GLU A 97 2.26 -9.32 6.59
C GLU A 97 2.19 -10.20 5.33
N THR A 98 3.35 -10.51 4.76
CA THR A 98 3.49 -11.40 3.60
C THR A 98 4.41 -12.56 3.94
N LEU A 99 4.19 -13.73 3.33
CA LEU A 99 4.94 -14.94 3.69
C LEU A 99 6.46 -14.81 3.48
N ASP A 100 6.88 -13.97 2.54
CA ASP A 100 8.28 -13.66 2.25
C ASP A 100 8.94 -12.69 3.25
N GLY A 101 8.23 -12.26 4.30
CA GLY A 101 8.76 -11.38 5.34
C GLY A 101 8.96 -9.92 4.91
N ARG A 102 8.44 -9.51 3.75
CA ARG A 102 8.53 -8.13 3.26
C ARG A 102 7.34 -7.25 3.64
N GLY A 103 6.31 -7.84 4.23
CA GLY A 103 5.14 -7.14 4.75
C GLY A 103 5.43 -6.37 6.04
N TYR A 104 4.38 -5.84 6.65
CA TYR A 104 4.46 -5.02 7.86
C TYR A 104 3.31 -5.43 8.81
N PRO A 105 3.41 -5.13 10.11
CA PRO A 105 4.39 -4.28 10.78
C PRO A 105 5.59 -5.01 11.39
N ARG A 106 5.51 -6.33 11.59
CA ARG A 106 6.57 -7.10 12.26
C ARG A 106 7.53 -7.76 11.28
N LYS A 107 7.24 -7.74 9.98
CA LYS A 107 8.00 -8.47 8.96
C LYS A 107 8.04 -9.97 9.27
N ALA A 108 6.90 -10.47 9.77
CA ALA A 108 6.72 -11.89 10.07
C ALA A 108 6.71 -12.68 8.76
N SER A 109 7.16 -13.94 8.79
CA SER A 109 7.28 -14.77 7.60
C SER A 109 6.72 -16.17 7.80
N GLY A 110 6.30 -16.79 6.70
CA GLY A 110 5.85 -18.17 6.64
C GLY A 110 4.87 -18.57 7.77
N GLU A 111 5.21 -19.64 8.47
CA GLU A 111 4.37 -20.27 9.50
C GLU A 111 4.17 -19.42 10.76
N THR A 112 4.95 -18.35 10.95
CA THR A 112 4.78 -17.43 12.09
C THR A 112 3.54 -16.55 11.94
N ILE A 113 2.95 -16.49 10.74
CA ILE A 113 1.71 -15.80 10.45
C ILE A 113 0.54 -16.77 10.65
N LEU A 114 -0.41 -16.40 11.53
CA LEU A 114 -1.60 -17.20 11.80
C LEU A 114 -2.35 -17.51 10.50
N VAL A 115 -2.91 -18.71 10.39
CA VAL A 115 -3.72 -19.11 9.22
C VAL A 115 -4.87 -18.14 8.97
N GLN A 116 -5.54 -17.66 10.04
CA GLN A 116 -6.62 -16.68 9.93
C GLN A 116 -6.14 -15.33 9.39
N THR A 117 -4.92 -14.91 9.76
CA THR A 117 -4.29 -13.70 9.20
C THR A 117 -4.02 -13.88 7.72
N ARG A 118 -3.44 -15.01 7.31
CA ARG A 118 -3.18 -15.31 5.89
C ARG A 118 -4.47 -15.34 5.06
N MET A 119 -5.55 -15.89 5.61
CA MET A 119 -6.89 -15.84 5.00
C MET A 119 -7.39 -14.39 4.87
N MET A 120 -7.29 -13.60 5.93
CA MET A 120 -7.72 -12.20 5.94
C MET A 120 -6.95 -11.36 4.92
N THR A 121 -5.63 -11.56 4.78
CA THR A 121 -4.79 -10.86 3.78
C THR A 121 -5.30 -11.10 2.35
N ILE A 122 -5.66 -12.34 2.01
CA ILE A 122 -6.21 -12.66 0.67
C ILE A 122 -7.54 -11.94 0.46
N CYS A 123 -8.44 -11.99 1.45
CA CYS A 123 -9.74 -11.33 1.39
C CYS A 123 -9.60 -9.80 1.27
N ASP A 124 -8.72 -9.19 2.05
CA ASP A 124 -8.48 -7.75 2.07
C ASP A 124 -7.95 -7.24 0.72
N ILE A 125 -6.97 -7.94 0.15
CA ILE A 125 -6.44 -7.58 -1.18
C ILE A 125 -7.52 -7.70 -2.25
N TYR A 126 -8.31 -8.78 -2.25
CA TYR A 126 -9.39 -8.96 -3.21
C TYR A 126 -10.45 -7.86 -3.11
N ASP A 127 -10.92 -7.58 -1.90
CA ASP A 127 -11.92 -6.55 -1.64
C ASP A 127 -11.39 -5.16 -2.07
N ALA A 128 -10.15 -4.83 -1.69
CA ALA A 128 -9.51 -3.58 -2.08
C ALA A 128 -9.35 -3.38 -3.60
N LEU A 129 -9.18 -4.46 -4.36
CA LEU A 129 -9.07 -4.42 -5.82
C LEU A 129 -10.43 -4.28 -6.50
N THR A 130 -11.47 -4.92 -5.96
CA THR A 130 -12.79 -5.02 -6.59
C THR A 130 -13.81 -3.99 -6.09
N ALA A 131 -13.50 -3.28 -5.01
CA ALA A 131 -14.32 -2.22 -4.44
C ALA A 131 -14.63 -1.11 -5.46
N SER A 132 -15.92 -0.87 -5.71
CA SER A 132 -16.42 0.11 -6.68
C SER A 132 -16.63 1.52 -6.11
N ASP A 133 -16.54 1.67 -4.79
CA ASP A 133 -16.77 2.90 -4.04
C ASP A 133 -15.51 3.79 -3.91
N ARG A 134 -14.38 3.37 -4.48
CA ARG A 134 -13.13 4.14 -4.44
C ARG A 134 -13.14 5.27 -5.48
N PRO A 135 -13.15 6.56 -5.08
CA PRO A 135 -13.32 7.69 -6.00
C PRO A 135 -12.15 7.87 -6.98
N TYR A 136 -10.98 7.31 -6.65
CA TYR A 136 -9.74 7.51 -7.42
C TYR A 136 -9.33 6.32 -8.28
N LYS A 137 -10.05 5.19 -8.22
CA LYS A 137 -9.69 3.98 -8.97
C LYS A 137 -10.92 3.18 -9.36
N LYS A 138 -11.05 2.86 -10.65
CA LYS A 138 -12.09 1.93 -11.12
C LYS A 138 -11.86 0.55 -10.52
N ALA A 139 -12.96 -0.10 -10.12
CA ALA A 139 -12.94 -1.49 -9.68
C ALA A 139 -12.27 -2.38 -10.73
N VAL A 140 -11.39 -3.24 -10.26
CA VAL A 140 -10.75 -4.29 -11.07
C VAL A 140 -11.77 -5.42 -11.28
N ALA A 141 -11.83 -5.98 -12.48
CA ALA A 141 -12.70 -7.12 -12.74
C ALA A 141 -12.25 -8.34 -11.90
N ALA A 142 -13.20 -9.16 -11.45
CA ALA A 142 -12.92 -10.31 -10.58
C ALA A 142 -11.78 -11.21 -11.11
N GLY A 143 -11.82 -11.55 -12.41
CA GLY A 143 -10.76 -12.36 -13.04
C GLY A 143 -9.38 -11.74 -12.92
N GLN A 144 -9.26 -10.43 -13.21
CA GLN A 144 -7.99 -9.71 -13.08
C GLN A 144 -7.53 -9.59 -11.62
N ALA A 145 -8.45 -9.47 -10.67
CA ALA A 145 -8.11 -9.49 -9.25
C ALA A 145 -7.57 -10.87 -8.81
N LEU A 146 -8.14 -11.96 -9.34
CA LEU A 146 -7.64 -13.32 -9.11
C LEU A 146 -6.26 -13.54 -9.74
N ASP A 147 -6.01 -13.01 -10.95
CA ASP A 147 -4.69 -13.08 -11.57
C ASP A 147 -3.62 -12.40 -10.70
N ILE A 148 -3.91 -11.21 -10.15
CA ILE A 148 -3.02 -10.50 -9.22
C ILE A 148 -2.73 -11.34 -7.96
N LEU A 149 -3.74 -12.01 -7.40
CA LEU A 149 -3.56 -12.87 -6.24
C LEU A 149 -2.71 -14.11 -6.57
N HIS A 150 -2.90 -14.71 -7.75
CA HIS A 150 -2.09 -15.83 -8.22
C HIS A 150 -0.62 -15.43 -8.41
N ASP A 151 -0.35 -14.28 -9.03
CA ASP A 151 1.01 -13.75 -9.17
C ASP A 151 1.65 -13.51 -7.79
N ALA A 152 0.89 -12.96 -6.84
CA ALA A 152 1.36 -12.74 -5.48
C ALA A 152 1.69 -14.06 -4.77
N ALA A 153 0.86 -15.10 -4.91
CA ALA A 153 1.12 -16.43 -4.37
C ALA A 153 2.34 -17.09 -5.02
N GLN A 154 2.48 -17.02 -6.35
CA GLN A 154 3.64 -17.54 -7.08
C GLN A 154 4.94 -16.85 -6.66
N SER A 155 4.89 -15.56 -6.35
CA SER A 155 6.04 -14.80 -5.84
C SER A 155 6.33 -15.03 -4.35
N GLY A 156 5.61 -15.94 -3.69
CA GLY A 156 5.80 -16.28 -2.29
C GLY A 156 5.28 -15.24 -1.29
N LYS A 157 4.40 -14.32 -1.71
CA LYS A 157 3.81 -13.32 -0.80
C LYS A 157 2.57 -13.83 -0.09
N LEU A 158 1.76 -14.63 -0.79
CA LEU A 158 0.49 -15.16 -0.30
C LEU A 158 0.53 -16.68 -0.21
N ASP A 159 -0.33 -17.21 0.65
CA ASP A 159 -0.50 -18.64 0.85
C ASP A 159 -1.27 -19.26 -0.33
N ALA A 160 -0.58 -20.09 -1.11
CA ALA A 160 -1.14 -20.70 -2.31
C ALA A 160 -2.27 -21.69 -2.01
N ASP A 161 -2.19 -22.42 -0.88
CA ASP A 161 -3.21 -23.40 -0.50
C ASP A 161 -4.48 -22.69 -0.04
N LEU A 162 -4.35 -21.62 0.73
CA LEU A 162 -5.50 -20.80 1.13
C LEU A 162 -6.12 -20.06 -0.07
N LEU A 163 -5.31 -19.57 -1.01
CA LEU A 163 -5.81 -18.97 -2.24
C LEU A 163 -6.59 -19.99 -3.08
N LYS A 164 -6.10 -21.23 -3.17
CA LYS A 164 -6.82 -22.31 -3.84
C LYS A 164 -8.19 -22.54 -3.21
N VAL A 165 -8.27 -22.61 -1.88
CA VAL A 165 -9.55 -22.73 -1.16
C VAL A 165 -10.48 -21.55 -1.46
N PHE A 166 -9.96 -20.32 -1.45
CA PHE A 166 -10.73 -19.10 -1.75
C PHE A 166 -11.37 -19.15 -3.15
N VAL A 167 -10.62 -19.63 -4.15
CA VAL A 167 -11.08 -19.77 -5.54
C VAL A 167 -12.06 -20.94 -5.69
N GLU A 168 -11.72 -22.13 -5.22
CA GLU A 168 -12.54 -23.34 -5.38
C GLU A 168 -13.90 -23.22 -4.67
N ALA A 169 -13.92 -22.57 -3.50
CA ALA A 169 -15.18 -22.31 -2.79
C ALA A 169 -16.01 -21.17 -3.40
N ASN A 170 -15.50 -20.50 -4.44
CA ASN A 170 -16.06 -19.31 -5.07
C ASN A 170 -16.41 -18.22 -4.03
N VAL A 171 -15.50 -17.95 -3.09
CA VAL A 171 -15.74 -16.97 -2.02
C VAL A 171 -15.99 -15.58 -2.62
N TYR A 172 -15.18 -15.22 -3.62
CA TYR A 172 -15.21 -13.94 -4.31
C TYR A 172 -16.54 -13.62 -5.02
N SER A 173 -17.32 -14.64 -5.41
CA SER A 173 -18.62 -14.45 -6.07
C SER A 173 -19.80 -14.36 -5.09
N ARG A 174 -19.56 -14.65 -3.81
CA ARG A 174 -20.59 -14.60 -2.76
C ARG A 174 -20.72 -13.22 -2.12
N ILE A 175 -19.80 -12.31 -2.44
CA ILE A 175 -19.82 -10.93 -1.99
C ILE A 175 -20.93 -10.20 -2.75
N ARG A 176 -22.02 -9.85 -2.05
CA ARG A 176 -23.00 -8.92 -2.60
C ARG A 176 -22.35 -7.54 -2.63
N PRO A 177 -22.45 -6.77 -3.74
CA PRO A 177 -21.96 -5.41 -3.74
C PRO A 177 -22.59 -4.65 -2.57
N SER A 178 -21.73 -4.03 -1.76
CA SER A 178 -22.14 -3.09 -0.71
C SER A 178 -23.06 -2.05 -1.35
N ARG A 179 -24.26 -1.90 -0.78
CA ARG A 179 -25.21 -0.86 -1.21
C ARG A 179 -24.68 0.52 -0.88
#